data_AF-A0A2D5QAJ7-F1
#
_entry.id   AF-A0A2D5QAJ7-F1
#
_cell.length_a   1.000
_cell.length_b   1.000
_cell.length_c   1.000
_cell.angle_alpha   90.00
_cell.angle_beta   90.00
_cell.angle_gamma   90.00
#
_symmetry.space_group_name_H-M   'P 1'
#
loop_
_entity.id
_entity.type
_entity.pdbx_description
1 polymer ?
#
loop_
_entity_poly.entity_id
_entity_poly.type
_entity_poly.pdbx_seq_one_letter_code
_entity_poly.pdbx_strand_id
1 'polypeptide(L)'
;SGEGAVTENILIPPTVRSSVSGAAQFAFTDGTNQTEPLVLQQTLQITLAIDGQDINVPIDGMPDRNIDNAIVTSSGHQVWWPAIGSGDDQCPLAKCVKVRANFDNGGSVQYAFNVRVQSTSYSWWDDGRVDARIAGKDMGINADNSGTFADLANRGNGVRQAQFGGSYWYDRGGTAGYAINGQDALVMATADTIASSLPEGRTDNAYAFARATFDYLHAYISYDRDAPSTARSGPACLAANTGDCDEQTNAFFSILRTRGVPGWYAFGVLGDPFFSNEGWEAHAWGYIQLPLADSWCEERNIVLQTCFVEAQVDVVNNKWLLSTPTAYLDWIEEADASGGMVYDYYHPVRSISYGQGEAIERLRSFETLDAVELNGGSYKVKKYAEAL
;
A
#
# COMPACT_ATOMS: atom_id res chain seq x y z
N SER A 1 29.98 18.83 21.91
CA SER A 1 29.85 17.39 22.20
C SER A 1 28.46 17.16 22.74
N GLY A 2 27.75 16.21 22.19
CA GLY A 2 26.43 15.78 22.66
C GLY A 2 26.36 14.28 22.56
N GLU A 3 25.69 13.66 23.52
CA GLU A 3 25.24 12.28 23.44
C GLU A 3 23.87 12.30 22.76
N GLY A 4 23.56 11.30 21.95
CA GLY A 4 22.28 11.22 21.27
C GLY A 4 21.89 9.79 20.98
N ALA A 5 20.58 9.57 20.81
CA ALA A 5 20.06 8.29 20.38
C ALA A 5 18.96 8.49 19.34
N VAL A 6 18.92 7.60 18.36
CA VAL A 6 17.80 7.47 17.41
C VAL A 6 17.18 6.11 17.62
N THR A 7 15.86 6.07 17.79
CA THR A 7 15.08 4.84 17.74
C THR A 7 14.25 4.82 16.47
N GLU A 8 14.49 3.83 15.61
CA GLU A 8 13.70 3.58 14.41
C GLU A 8 12.78 2.37 14.62
N ASN A 9 11.53 2.49 14.16
CA ASN A 9 10.58 1.39 14.02
C ASN A 9 10.64 0.88 12.57
N ILE A 10 11.11 -0.34 12.37
CA ILE A 10 11.16 -1.00 11.06
C ILE A 10 10.09 -2.08 11.02
N LEU A 11 9.11 -1.96 10.12
CA LEU A 11 8.00 -2.91 10.06
C LEU A 11 8.46 -4.31 9.65
N ILE A 12 7.86 -5.32 10.29
CA ILE A 12 7.98 -6.71 9.88
C ILE A 12 6.95 -6.94 8.77
N PRO A 13 7.38 -7.24 7.54
CA PRO A 13 6.46 -7.36 6.40
C PRO A 13 5.46 -8.50 6.61
N PRO A 14 4.16 -8.24 6.36
CA PRO A 14 3.11 -9.24 6.58
C PRO A 14 3.12 -10.30 5.47
N THR A 15 2.46 -11.42 5.75
CA THR A 15 1.99 -12.31 4.68
C THR A 15 0.84 -11.64 3.94
N VAL A 16 0.99 -11.43 2.63
CA VAL A 16 -0.04 -10.81 1.79
C VAL A 16 -0.71 -11.88 0.95
N ARG A 17 -2.03 -11.81 0.83
CA ARG A 17 -2.85 -12.75 0.06
C ARG A 17 -3.69 -12.04 -0.99
N SER A 18 -4.24 -12.80 -1.94
CA SER A 18 -5.15 -12.30 -2.98
C SER A 18 -6.47 -11.75 -2.43
N SER A 19 -6.76 -11.99 -1.15
CA SER A 19 -7.81 -11.36 -0.35
C SER A 19 -7.14 -10.73 0.87
N VAL A 20 -7.39 -9.44 1.13
CA VAL A 20 -6.73 -8.70 2.21
C VAL A 20 -7.08 -9.27 3.59
N SER A 21 -8.32 -9.74 3.77
CA SER A 21 -8.74 -10.41 5.00
C SER A 21 -8.10 -11.78 5.23
N GLY A 22 -7.48 -12.37 4.20
CA GLY A 22 -7.02 -13.75 4.21
C GLY A 22 -8.13 -14.80 4.12
N ALA A 23 -9.40 -14.40 4.17
CA ALA A 23 -10.54 -15.28 3.91
C ALA A 23 -10.78 -15.45 2.41
N ALA A 24 -11.41 -16.55 2.02
CA ALA A 24 -11.79 -16.78 0.63
C ALA A 24 -12.60 -15.61 0.07
N GLN A 25 -12.25 -15.19 -1.15
CA GLN A 25 -12.85 -14.01 -1.77
C GLN A 25 -14.33 -14.22 -2.09
N PHE A 26 -14.70 -15.40 -2.59
CA PHE A 26 -16.07 -15.73 -2.98
C PHE A 26 -16.60 -16.90 -2.16
N ALA A 27 -17.80 -16.72 -1.61
CA ALA A 27 -18.61 -17.79 -1.02
C ALA A 27 -19.72 -18.19 -1.99
N PHE A 28 -20.06 -19.48 -2.03
CA PHE A 28 -21.06 -20.03 -2.96
C PHE A 28 -22.31 -20.54 -2.22
N THR A 29 -23.48 -20.38 -2.83
CA THR A 29 -24.79 -20.80 -2.31
C THR A 29 -25.14 -22.25 -2.66
N ASP A 30 -24.44 -22.85 -3.61
CA ASP A 30 -24.68 -24.22 -4.12
C ASP A 30 -23.80 -25.29 -3.45
N GLY A 31 -22.99 -24.90 -2.46
CA GLY A 31 -22.07 -25.79 -1.77
C GLY A 31 -20.74 -26.01 -2.50
N THR A 32 -20.46 -25.28 -3.58
CA THR A 32 -19.13 -25.26 -4.22
C THR A 32 -18.08 -24.82 -3.21
N ASN A 33 -16.94 -25.53 -3.19
CA ASN A 33 -15.84 -25.21 -2.30
C ASN A 33 -15.25 -23.83 -2.64
N GLN A 34 -15.01 -23.05 -1.59
CA GLN A 34 -14.36 -21.76 -1.71
C GLN A 34 -12.88 -21.96 -2.10
N THR A 35 -12.35 -21.05 -2.91
CA THR A 35 -10.93 -21.06 -3.26
C THR A 35 -10.13 -20.33 -2.19
N GLU A 36 -9.14 -21.01 -1.62
CA GLU A 36 -8.22 -20.39 -0.67
C GLU A 36 -7.44 -19.24 -1.31
N PRO A 37 -7.30 -18.09 -0.64
CA PRO A 37 -6.53 -16.98 -1.18
C PRO A 37 -5.07 -17.33 -1.42
N LEU A 38 -4.57 -16.97 -2.61
CA LEU A 38 -3.19 -17.21 -3.01
C LEU A 38 -2.25 -16.30 -2.21
N VAL A 39 -1.12 -16.83 -1.76
CA VAL A 39 -0.08 -16.04 -1.09
C VAL A 39 0.67 -15.22 -2.14
N LEU A 40 0.53 -13.91 -2.08
CA LEU A 40 1.18 -12.95 -2.98
C LEU A 40 2.56 -12.56 -2.47
N GLN A 41 2.73 -12.54 -1.15
CA GLN A 41 3.99 -12.24 -0.50
C GLN A 41 4.08 -13.02 0.81
N GLN A 42 5.24 -13.61 1.09
CA GLN A 42 5.56 -14.13 2.42
C GLN A 42 7.03 -13.92 2.77
N THR A 43 7.26 -13.65 4.04
CA THR A 43 8.58 -13.47 4.63
C THR A 43 9.17 -14.82 4.99
N LEU A 44 10.35 -15.11 4.45
CA LEU A 44 11.07 -16.37 4.70
C LEU A 44 12.14 -16.22 5.77
N GLN A 45 12.75 -15.02 5.86
CA GLN A 45 13.82 -14.74 6.80
C GLN A 45 13.93 -13.24 7.05
N ILE A 46 14.28 -12.87 8.29
CA ILE A 46 14.64 -11.51 8.68
C ILE A 46 15.96 -11.56 9.46
N THR A 47 16.92 -10.75 9.02
CA THR A 47 18.19 -10.56 9.71
C THR A 47 18.53 -9.07 9.78
N LEU A 48 18.77 -8.55 10.98
CA LEU A 48 19.30 -7.22 11.18
C LEU A 48 20.83 -7.31 11.37
N ALA A 49 21.59 -6.66 10.49
CA ALA A 49 23.03 -6.52 10.60
C ALA A 49 23.38 -5.15 11.18
N ILE A 50 24.04 -5.11 12.34
CA ILE A 50 24.47 -3.87 13.01
C ILE A 50 25.73 -4.15 13.82
N ASP A 51 26.71 -3.22 13.81
CA ASP A 51 27.94 -3.34 14.62
C ASP A 51 28.73 -4.65 14.35
N GLY A 52 28.70 -5.12 13.10
CA GLY A 52 29.33 -6.39 12.69
C GLY A 52 28.65 -7.65 13.22
N GLN A 53 27.47 -7.52 13.85
CA GLN A 53 26.66 -8.61 14.38
C GLN A 53 25.39 -8.81 13.54
N ASP A 54 25.10 -10.08 13.22
CA ASP A 54 23.82 -10.49 12.64
C ASP A 54 22.84 -10.93 13.72
N ILE A 55 21.65 -10.33 13.70
CA ILE A 55 20.56 -10.61 14.64
C ILE A 55 19.39 -11.21 13.85
N ASN A 56 19.08 -12.48 14.12
CA ASN A 56 17.91 -13.12 13.55
C ASN A 56 16.64 -12.68 14.28
N VAL A 57 15.67 -12.18 13.51
CA VAL A 57 14.36 -11.75 14.01
C VAL A 57 13.32 -12.78 13.55
N PRO A 58 12.37 -13.19 14.41
CA PRO A 58 11.26 -14.02 13.97
C PRO A 58 10.46 -13.35 12.84
N ILE A 59 10.07 -14.12 11.83
CA ILE A 59 9.42 -13.62 10.62
C ILE A 59 8.06 -12.94 10.86
N ASP A 60 7.45 -13.20 12.02
CA ASP A 60 6.18 -12.63 12.51
C ASP A 60 6.38 -11.78 13.78
N GLY A 61 7.63 -11.57 14.20
CA GLY A 61 7.97 -10.89 15.45
C GLY A 61 7.58 -11.65 16.72
N MET A 62 7.31 -12.96 16.66
CA MET A 62 6.92 -13.76 17.81
C MET A 62 7.99 -14.80 18.22
N PRO A 63 8.21 -15.04 19.52
CA PRO A 63 7.65 -14.31 20.65
C PRO A 63 8.19 -12.88 20.74
N ASP A 64 7.40 -12.00 21.36
CA ASP A 64 7.77 -10.61 21.59
C ASP A 64 9.05 -10.51 22.41
N ARG A 65 9.89 -9.54 22.04
CA ARG A 65 11.09 -9.15 22.78
C ARG A 65 10.94 -7.70 23.22
N ASN A 66 10.63 -7.50 24.50
CA ASN A 66 10.56 -6.18 25.12
C ASN A 66 11.96 -5.57 25.31
N ILE A 67 12.00 -4.25 25.55
CA ILE A 67 13.24 -3.49 25.70
C ILE A 67 14.14 -4.01 26.84
N ASP A 68 13.57 -4.50 27.94
CA ASP A 68 14.32 -5.09 29.06
C ASP A 68 15.14 -6.33 28.65
N ASN A 69 14.74 -6.98 27.56
CA ASN A 69 15.42 -8.14 26.97
C ASN A 69 16.04 -7.81 25.60
N ALA A 70 16.26 -6.53 25.32
CA ALA A 70 16.88 -6.08 24.08
C ALA A 70 18.27 -6.70 23.91
N ILE A 71 18.61 -7.00 22.65
CA ILE A 71 19.98 -7.37 22.30
C ILE A 71 20.80 -6.09 22.32
N VAL A 72 21.86 -6.08 23.11
CA VAL A 72 22.79 -4.95 23.20
C VAL A 72 24.09 -5.31 22.46
N THR A 73 24.46 -4.50 21.47
CA THR A 73 25.69 -4.72 20.70
C THR A 73 26.94 -4.28 21.48
N SER A 74 28.13 -4.56 20.94
CA SER A 74 29.40 -4.17 21.59
C SER A 74 29.56 -2.65 21.72
N SER A 75 29.04 -1.91 20.75
CA SER A 75 28.96 -0.44 20.71
C SER A 75 27.73 0.12 21.44
N GLY A 76 26.98 -0.72 22.17
CA GLY A 76 25.87 -0.31 23.04
C GLY A 76 24.55 -0.02 22.32
N HIS A 77 24.41 -0.33 21.02
CA HIS A 77 23.13 -0.21 20.32
C HIS A 77 22.13 -1.26 20.82
N GLN A 78 20.83 -0.98 20.74
CA GLN A 78 19.80 -1.89 21.25
C GLN A 78 18.84 -2.31 20.14
N VAL A 79 18.50 -3.60 20.12
CA VAL A 79 17.57 -4.18 19.14
C VAL A 79 16.53 -5.04 19.85
N TRP A 80 15.26 -4.77 19.60
CA TRP A 80 14.13 -5.51 20.17
C TRP A 80 12.90 -5.48 19.24
N TRP A 81 11.87 -6.27 19.52
CA TRP A 81 10.64 -6.34 18.72
C TRP A 81 9.44 -6.54 19.65
N PRO A 82 8.83 -5.45 20.12
CA PRO A 82 7.80 -5.52 21.15
C PRO A 82 6.42 -5.87 20.59
N ALA A 83 5.44 -5.96 21.50
CA ALA A 83 4.03 -6.03 21.14
C ALA A 83 3.57 -4.78 20.34
N ILE A 84 2.49 -4.97 19.57
CA ILE A 84 1.76 -3.86 18.95
C ILE A 84 1.03 -3.08 20.05
N GLY A 85 1.08 -1.75 19.98
CA GLY A 85 0.33 -0.89 20.90
C GLY A 85 0.84 0.54 20.92
N SER A 86 0.28 1.34 21.83
CA SER A 86 0.62 2.74 22.02
C SER A 86 1.68 2.94 23.10
N GLY A 87 2.79 3.57 22.72
CA GLY A 87 3.84 3.97 23.67
C GLY A 87 5.24 3.80 23.09
N ASP A 88 6.21 4.32 23.83
CA ASP A 88 7.60 4.39 23.36
C ASP A 88 8.28 3.02 23.28
N ASP A 89 7.75 2.02 23.99
CA ASP A 89 8.27 0.65 24.02
C ASP A 89 7.44 -0.34 23.20
N GLN A 90 6.43 0.13 22.47
CA GLN A 90 5.57 -0.68 21.61
C GLN A 90 5.74 -0.32 20.13
N CYS A 91 5.21 -1.16 19.25
CA CYS A 91 5.12 -0.88 17.82
C CYS A 91 3.76 -0.22 17.51
N PRO A 92 3.73 1.02 16.99
CA PRO A 92 2.48 1.78 16.85
C PRO A 92 1.57 1.29 15.73
N LEU A 93 2.12 0.68 14.67
CA LEU A 93 1.38 0.33 13.45
C LEU A 93 1.06 -1.17 13.36
N ALA A 94 2.12 -1.96 13.29
CA ALA A 94 2.09 -3.41 13.12
C ALA A 94 3.34 -4.00 13.80
N LYS A 95 3.53 -5.32 13.73
CA LYS A 95 4.76 -5.93 14.23
C LYS A 95 5.98 -5.24 13.61
N CYS A 96 6.94 -4.88 14.45
CA CYS A 96 8.10 -4.10 14.05
C CYS A 96 9.34 -4.51 14.85
N VAL A 97 10.50 -4.23 14.28
CA VAL A 97 11.80 -4.25 14.96
C VAL A 97 12.15 -2.82 15.32
N LYS A 98 12.53 -2.61 16.57
CA LYS A 98 13.01 -1.34 17.06
C LYS A 98 14.52 -1.39 17.16
N VAL A 99 15.18 -0.44 16.50
CA VAL A 99 16.63 -0.28 16.52
C VAL A 99 16.95 1.05 17.18
N ARG A 100 17.61 1.01 18.34
CA ARG A 100 18.17 2.18 19.00
C ARG A 100 19.66 2.29 18.71
N ALA A 101 20.01 3.22 17.83
CA ALA A 101 21.39 3.62 17.57
C ALA A 101 21.81 4.72 18.54
N ASN A 102 22.96 4.56 19.18
CA ASN A 102 23.54 5.51 20.14
C ASN A 102 24.74 6.19 19.51
N PHE A 103 24.92 7.48 19.77
CA PHE A 103 25.93 8.33 19.17
C PHE A 103 26.72 9.06 20.26
N ASP A 104 28.03 8.84 20.29
CA ASP A 104 28.96 9.51 21.21
C ASP A 104 29.90 10.43 20.42
N ASN A 105 29.83 11.74 20.67
CA ASN A 105 30.74 12.76 20.11
C ASN A 105 30.81 12.82 18.56
N GLY A 106 29.69 12.59 17.88
CA GLY A 106 29.60 12.61 16.42
C GLY A 106 30.04 11.29 15.78
N GLY A 107 29.63 11.06 14.52
CA GLY A 107 29.88 9.81 13.79
C GLY A 107 28.66 9.34 13.03
N SER A 108 28.78 8.18 12.37
CA SER A 108 27.71 7.54 11.60
C SER A 108 27.53 6.10 12.06
N VAL A 109 26.28 5.68 12.25
CA VAL A 109 25.91 4.28 12.48
C VAL A 109 25.20 3.79 11.23
N GLN A 110 25.60 2.62 10.73
CA GLN A 110 24.93 1.93 9.63
C GLN A 110 24.42 0.58 10.12
N TYR A 111 23.19 0.25 9.76
CA TYR A 111 22.61 -1.08 9.91
C TYR A 111 21.81 -1.44 8.67
N ALA A 112 21.65 -2.74 8.43
CA ALA A 112 20.87 -3.27 7.33
C ALA A 112 19.77 -4.19 7.87
N PHE A 113 18.54 -3.99 7.42
CA PHE A 113 17.39 -4.85 7.72
C PHE A 113 17.12 -5.74 6.52
N ASN A 114 17.69 -6.94 6.54
CA ASN A 114 17.69 -7.85 5.41
C ASN A 114 16.47 -8.76 5.49
N VAL A 115 15.62 -8.72 4.47
CA VAL A 115 14.41 -9.53 4.39
C VAL A 115 14.50 -10.43 3.16
N ARG A 116 14.34 -11.75 3.35
CA ARG A 116 14.13 -12.68 2.25
C ARG A 116 12.64 -12.89 2.06
N VAL A 117 12.14 -12.55 0.88
CA VAL A 117 10.72 -12.59 0.54
C VAL A 117 10.48 -13.49 -0.66
N GLN A 118 9.39 -14.25 -0.61
CA GLN A 118 8.82 -14.89 -1.80
C GLN A 118 7.59 -14.10 -2.24
N SER A 119 7.51 -13.75 -3.52
CA SER A 119 6.36 -13.03 -4.08
C SER A 119 5.86 -13.63 -5.39
N THR A 120 4.55 -13.52 -5.65
CA THR A 120 3.86 -14.08 -6.81
C THR A 120 2.91 -13.06 -7.42
N SER A 121 2.88 -12.96 -8.75
CA SER A 121 1.92 -12.10 -9.46
C SER A 121 0.48 -12.61 -9.35
N TYR A 122 -0.47 -11.68 -9.26
CA TYR A 122 -1.90 -11.98 -9.26
C TYR A 122 -2.69 -10.81 -9.85
N SER A 123 -3.76 -11.11 -10.57
CA SER A 123 -4.62 -10.11 -11.20
C SER A 123 -6.05 -10.25 -10.72
N TRP A 124 -6.68 -9.13 -10.38
CA TRP A 124 -8.13 -9.03 -10.17
C TRP A 124 -8.84 -8.48 -11.40
N TRP A 125 -8.15 -8.41 -12.53
CA TRP A 125 -8.64 -7.86 -13.79
C TRP A 125 -8.92 -8.94 -14.81
N ASP A 126 -10.16 -8.98 -15.32
CA ASP A 126 -10.55 -9.85 -16.43
C ASP A 126 -10.38 -9.14 -17.78
N ASP A 127 -9.14 -9.12 -18.30
CA ASP A 127 -8.85 -8.50 -19.60
C ASP A 127 -7.68 -9.19 -20.33
N GLY A 128 -7.74 -9.22 -21.66
CA GLY A 128 -6.68 -9.79 -22.53
C GLY A 128 -5.30 -9.14 -22.42
N ARG A 129 -5.19 -7.99 -21.74
CA ARG A 129 -3.94 -7.32 -21.41
C ARG A 129 -3.18 -8.02 -20.28
N VAL A 130 -3.88 -8.73 -19.39
CA VAL A 130 -3.27 -9.56 -18.35
C VAL A 130 -2.59 -10.76 -19.01
N ASP A 131 -1.33 -11.01 -18.64
CA ASP A 131 -0.60 -12.17 -19.14
C ASP A 131 -1.30 -13.45 -18.68
N ALA A 132 -1.52 -14.39 -19.61
CA ALA A 132 -2.29 -15.62 -19.34
C ALA A 132 -1.66 -16.54 -18.29
N ARG A 133 -0.40 -16.32 -17.91
CA ARG A 133 0.26 -17.04 -16.81
C ARG A 133 -0.14 -16.52 -15.42
N ILE A 134 -0.73 -15.33 -15.34
CA ILE A 134 -1.08 -14.68 -14.07
C ILE A 134 -2.45 -15.20 -13.61
N ALA A 135 -2.49 -15.73 -12.39
CA ALA A 135 -3.71 -16.23 -11.78
C ALA A 135 -4.70 -15.08 -11.42
N GLY A 136 -5.95 -15.46 -11.17
CA GLY A 136 -7.01 -14.57 -10.68
C GLY A 136 -7.92 -13.96 -11.76
N LYS A 137 -7.42 -13.89 -13.00
CA LYS A 137 -8.15 -13.31 -14.14
C LYS A 137 -9.56 -13.88 -14.34
N ASP A 138 -9.74 -15.20 -14.23
CA ASP A 138 -11.02 -15.86 -14.52
C ASP A 138 -12.18 -15.42 -13.59
N MET A 139 -11.84 -14.88 -12.42
CA MET A 139 -12.78 -14.31 -11.45
C MET A 139 -12.56 -12.79 -11.27
N GLY A 140 -11.82 -12.18 -12.19
CA GLY A 140 -11.50 -10.76 -12.18
C GLY A 140 -12.70 -9.90 -12.59
N ILE A 141 -12.59 -8.61 -12.30
CA ILE A 141 -13.57 -7.60 -12.69
C ILE A 141 -13.16 -6.91 -14.00
N ASN A 142 -14.15 -6.51 -14.78
CA ASN A 142 -14.05 -5.62 -15.93
C ASN A 142 -15.34 -4.79 -16.04
N ALA A 143 -15.46 -3.98 -17.09
CA ALA A 143 -16.64 -3.14 -17.27
C ALA A 143 -17.94 -3.97 -17.37
N ASP A 144 -17.90 -5.12 -18.03
CA ASP A 144 -19.08 -5.96 -18.33
C ASP A 144 -19.66 -6.67 -17.10
N ASN A 145 -18.82 -7.07 -16.15
CA ASN A 145 -19.26 -7.76 -14.94
C ASN A 145 -19.27 -6.88 -13.68
N SER A 146 -18.94 -5.60 -13.79
CA SER A 146 -18.97 -4.68 -12.65
C SER A 146 -20.38 -4.26 -12.28
N GLY A 147 -20.62 -4.17 -10.97
CA GLY A 147 -21.80 -3.53 -10.41
C GLY A 147 -21.71 -2.00 -10.43
N THR A 148 -22.64 -1.40 -9.71
CA THR A 148 -22.81 0.05 -9.59
C THR A 148 -22.23 0.60 -8.28
N PHE A 149 -22.17 1.92 -8.15
CA PHE A 149 -21.83 2.55 -6.86
C PHE A 149 -22.78 2.16 -5.72
N ALA A 150 -24.06 1.88 -6.01
CA ALA A 150 -25.04 1.49 -5.00
C ALA A 150 -24.72 0.12 -4.38
N ASP A 151 -24.06 -0.76 -5.12
CA ASP A 151 -23.74 -2.12 -4.68
C ASP A 151 -22.67 -2.13 -3.59
N LEU A 152 -21.80 -1.11 -3.52
CA LEU A 152 -20.73 -0.99 -2.53
C LEU A 152 -21.21 -1.14 -1.09
N ALA A 153 -22.40 -0.64 -0.77
CA ALA A 153 -22.99 -0.75 0.57
C ALA A 153 -23.40 -2.19 0.93
N ASN A 154 -23.65 -3.02 -0.09
CA ASN A 154 -24.10 -4.40 0.06
C ASN A 154 -22.95 -5.41 -0.01
N ARG A 155 -21.75 -4.99 -0.44
CA ARG A 155 -20.54 -5.82 -0.52
C ARG A 155 -19.74 -5.76 0.77
N GLY A 156 -19.28 -6.90 1.26
CA GLY A 156 -18.54 -7.00 2.52
C GLY A 156 -19.29 -6.40 3.71
N ASN A 157 -20.63 -6.45 3.69
CA ASN A 157 -21.51 -5.77 4.65
C ASN A 157 -21.27 -4.25 4.76
N GLY A 158 -20.79 -3.61 3.69
CA GLY A 158 -20.48 -2.18 3.66
C GLY A 158 -19.27 -1.78 4.51
N VAL A 159 -18.49 -2.74 5.03
CA VAL A 159 -17.38 -2.45 5.97
C VAL A 159 -16.33 -1.54 5.34
N ARG A 160 -15.86 -1.85 4.12
CA ARG A 160 -14.86 -1.00 3.44
C ARG A 160 -15.41 0.36 3.05
N GLN A 161 -16.68 0.42 2.62
CA GLN A 161 -17.32 1.69 2.32
C GLN A 161 -17.41 2.58 3.58
N ALA A 162 -17.76 2.01 4.73
CA ALA A 162 -17.81 2.74 5.99
C ALA A 162 -16.42 3.19 6.47
N GLN A 163 -15.39 2.34 6.27
CA GLN A 163 -14.01 2.62 6.70
C GLN A 163 -13.30 3.62 5.80
N PHE A 164 -13.45 3.50 4.48
CA PHE A 164 -12.60 4.16 3.48
C PHE A 164 -13.37 4.86 2.36
N GLY A 165 -14.70 4.90 2.42
CA GLY A 165 -15.55 5.62 1.46
C GLY A 165 -15.84 7.07 1.82
N GLY A 166 -15.43 7.52 3.02
CA GLY A 166 -15.66 8.89 3.50
C GLY A 166 -14.86 9.94 2.72
N SER A 167 -15.45 11.11 2.45
CA SER A 167 -14.86 12.09 1.55
C SER A 167 -13.59 12.79 2.06
N TYR A 168 -13.31 12.74 3.36
CA TYR A 168 -12.11 13.31 3.97
C TYR A 168 -11.29 12.22 4.63
N TRP A 169 -9.97 12.25 4.48
CA TRP A 169 -9.08 11.29 5.12
C TRP A 169 -7.68 11.83 5.31
N TYR A 170 -7.06 11.38 6.41
CA TYR A 170 -5.72 11.75 6.85
C TYR A 170 -5.53 13.27 6.90
N ASP A 171 -6.01 13.90 7.98
CA ASP A 171 -5.79 15.33 8.24
C ASP A 171 -4.35 15.56 8.68
N ARG A 172 -3.57 16.24 7.84
CA ARG A 172 -2.17 16.57 8.10
C ARG A 172 -2.01 17.88 8.88
N GLY A 173 -3.13 18.52 9.24
CA GLY A 173 -3.18 19.73 10.04
C GLY A 173 -2.77 21.00 9.30
N GLY A 174 -3.01 22.14 9.95
CA GLY A 174 -2.61 23.46 9.47
C GLY A 174 -3.13 23.77 8.06
N THR A 175 -2.25 24.25 7.19
CA THR A 175 -2.56 24.53 5.78
C THR A 175 -2.44 23.30 4.87
N ALA A 176 -1.90 22.18 5.37
CA ALA A 176 -1.73 20.96 4.58
C ALA A 176 -3.04 20.18 4.39
N GLY A 177 -3.95 20.31 5.36
CA GLY A 177 -5.31 19.74 5.35
C GLY A 177 -5.36 18.23 5.11
N TYR A 178 -6.52 17.75 4.67
CA TYR A 178 -6.74 16.36 4.31
C TYR A 178 -5.92 15.95 3.09
N ALA A 179 -5.21 14.83 3.17
CA ALA A 179 -4.52 14.24 2.03
C ALA A 179 -5.51 13.83 0.93
N ILE A 180 -6.63 13.21 1.32
CA ILE A 180 -7.72 12.83 0.42
C ILE A 180 -8.93 13.72 0.72
N ASN A 181 -9.42 14.41 -0.31
CA ASN A 181 -10.57 15.30 -0.20
C ASN A 181 -11.48 15.19 -1.44
N GLY A 182 -12.53 14.37 -1.32
CA GLY A 182 -13.56 14.19 -2.34
C GLY A 182 -14.61 15.30 -2.40
N GLN A 183 -14.58 16.30 -1.51
CA GLN A 183 -15.51 17.45 -1.52
C GLN A 183 -14.90 18.71 -2.12
N ASP A 184 -13.62 18.66 -2.53
CA ASP A 184 -12.99 19.79 -3.20
C ASP A 184 -13.64 20.05 -4.57
N ALA A 185 -13.86 21.32 -4.91
CA ALA A 185 -14.54 21.69 -6.14
C ALA A 185 -13.81 21.22 -7.41
N LEU A 186 -12.47 21.22 -7.40
CA LEU A 186 -11.68 20.71 -8.53
C LEU A 186 -11.82 19.19 -8.65
N VAL A 187 -11.81 18.48 -7.52
CA VAL A 187 -11.99 17.02 -7.48
C VAL A 187 -13.38 16.65 -8.00
N MET A 188 -14.44 17.32 -7.54
CA MET A 188 -15.81 17.08 -8.02
C MET A 188 -15.95 17.37 -9.51
N ALA A 189 -15.43 18.50 -9.99
CA ALA A 189 -15.48 18.85 -11.41
C ALA A 189 -14.71 17.85 -12.29
N THR A 190 -13.58 17.34 -11.79
CA THR A 190 -12.79 16.30 -12.47
C THR A 190 -13.56 14.98 -12.51
N ALA A 191 -14.16 14.58 -11.40
CA ALA A 191 -15.00 13.38 -11.32
C ALA A 191 -16.21 13.46 -12.27
N ASP A 192 -16.88 14.61 -12.34
CA ASP A 192 -18.01 14.82 -13.25
C ASP A 192 -17.57 14.77 -14.72
N THR A 193 -16.40 15.35 -15.03
CA THR A 193 -15.81 15.26 -16.37
C THR A 193 -15.53 13.80 -16.76
N ILE A 194 -14.89 13.04 -15.88
CA ILE A 194 -14.62 11.61 -16.08
C ILE A 194 -15.94 10.85 -16.28
N ALA A 195 -16.92 11.03 -15.40
CA ALA A 195 -18.21 10.36 -15.49
C ALA A 195 -18.94 10.68 -16.80
N SER A 196 -18.87 11.93 -17.27
CA SER A 196 -19.48 12.36 -18.54
C SER A 196 -18.79 11.80 -19.79
N SER A 197 -17.54 11.34 -19.65
CA SER A 197 -16.78 10.70 -20.74
C SER A 197 -17.06 9.21 -20.88
N LEU A 198 -17.74 8.60 -19.90
CA LEU A 198 -18.08 7.19 -19.93
C LEU A 198 -19.16 6.91 -21.00
N PRO A 199 -19.14 5.72 -21.62
CA PRO A 199 -20.19 5.31 -22.55
C PRO A 199 -21.58 5.36 -21.94
N GLU A 200 -22.60 5.50 -22.79
CA GLU A 200 -23.99 5.42 -22.38
C GLU A 200 -24.28 4.12 -21.63
N GLY A 201 -24.97 4.21 -20.49
CA GLY A 201 -25.25 3.06 -19.62
C GLY A 201 -24.10 2.63 -18.71
N ARG A 202 -22.97 3.36 -18.69
CA ARG A 202 -21.82 3.08 -17.79
C ARG A 202 -21.57 4.16 -16.73
N THR A 203 -22.42 5.19 -16.66
CA THR A 203 -22.20 6.37 -15.79
C THR A 203 -22.20 6.05 -14.29
N ASP A 204 -22.85 4.96 -13.89
CA ASP A 204 -22.91 4.45 -12.51
C ASP A 204 -22.08 3.17 -12.30
N ASN A 205 -21.41 2.67 -13.35
CA ASN A 205 -20.57 1.47 -13.30
C ASN A 205 -19.28 1.77 -12.52
N ALA A 206 -19.10 1.07 -11.40
CA ALA A 206 -18.02 1.37 -10.45
C ALA A 206 -16.63 1.10 -11.06
N TYR A 207 -16.47 0.00 -11.79
CA TYR A 207 -15.23 -0.32 -12.49
C TYR A 207 -14.91 0.72 -13.56
N ALA A 208 -15.87 1.06 -14.44
CA ALA A 208 -15.62 1.96 -15.56
C ALA A 208 -15.18 3.34 -15.07
N PHE A 209 -15.83 3.86 -14.03
CA PHE A 209 -15.42 5.12 -13.40
C PHE A 209 -14.02 5.03 -12.78
N ALA A 210 -13.72 3.97 -12.03
CA ALA A 210 -12.42 3.80 -11.41
C ALA A 210 -11.29 3.64 -12.44
N ARG A 211 -11.53 2.88 -13.52
CA ARG A 211 -10.60 2.72 -14.63
C ARG A 211 -10.37 4.03 -15.38
N ALA A 212 -11.43 4.76 -15.70
CA ALA A 212 -11.32 6.05 -16.37
C ALA A 212 -10.58 7.08 -15.49
N THR A 213 -10.75 7.01 -14.17
CA THR A 213 -9.97 7.83 -13.21
C THR A 213 -8.49 7.48 -13.25
N PHE A 214 -8.15 6.18 -13.26
CA PHE A 214 -6.78 5.71 -13.40
C PHE A 214 -6.14 6.20 -14.72
N ASP A 215 -6.88 6.08 -15.82
CA ASP A 215 -6.44 6.57 -17.14
C ASP A 215 -6.29 8.08 -17.19
N TYR A 216 -7.20 8.83 -16.56
CA TYR A 216 -7.12 10.29 -16.46
C TYR A 216 -5.82 10.73 -15.79
N LEU A 217 -5.47 10.17 -14.62
CA LEU A 217 -4.26 10.56 -13.92
C LEU A 217 -3.01 10.25 -14.73
N HIS A 218 -2.96 9.09 -15.40
CA HIS A 218 -1.87 8.75 -16.30
C HIS A 218 -1.73 9.68 -17.51
N ALA A 219 -2.84 10.22 -18.00
CA ALA A 219 -2.85 11.10 -19.15
C ALA A 219 -2.47 12.55 -18.80
N TYR A 220 -2.83 13.01 -17.60
CA TYR A 220 -2.77 14.43 -17.26
C TYR A 220 -1.83 14.80 -16.11
N ILE A 221 -1.40 13.84 -15.29
CA ILE A 221 -0.54 14.10 -14.13
C ILE A 221 0.87 13.56 -14.39
N SER A 222 1.87 14.44 -14.40
CA SER A 222 3.27 14.03 -14.50
C SER A 222 3.83 13.54 -13.16
N TYR A 223 4.82 12.66 -13.22
CA TYR A 223 5.54 12.25 -12.01
C TYR A 223 6.50 13.36 -11.57
N ASP A 224 6.39 13.79 -10.31
CA ASP A 224 7.24 14.82 -9.71
C ASP A 224 8.42 14.18 -8.97
N ARG A 225 9.64 14.33 -9.50
CA ARG A 225 10.85 13.80 -8.84
C ARG A 225 11.37 14.73 -7.73
N ASP A 226 10.88 15.97 -7.71
CA ASP A 226 11.24 17.00 -6.75
C ASP A 226 10.04 17.28 -5.81
N ALA A 227 9.20 16.27 -5.59
CA ALA A 227 8.03 16.35 -4.74
C ALA A 227 8.42 16.80 -3.32
N PRO A 228 7.56 17.60 -2.65
CA PRO A 228 7.82 18.08 -1.31
C PRO A 228 7.93 16.94 -0.30
N SER A 229 8.70 17.15 0.78
CA SER A 229 8.84 16.16 1.85
C SER A 229 7.51 15.78 2.52
N THR A 230 6.55 16.70 2.52
CA THR A 230 5.16 16.42 2.88
C THR A 230 4.35 16.41 1.60
N ALA A 231 3.86 15.24 1.22
CA ALA A 231 3.07 15.06 0.01
C ALA A 231 1.91 16.05 -0.09
N ARG A 232 1.64 16.54 -1.29
CA ARG A 232 0.44 17.30 -1.64
C ARG A 232 -0.83 16.47 -1.40
N SER A 233 -1.95 17.16 -1.20
CA SER A 233 -3.27 16.52 -1.18
C SER A 233 -3.71 16.17 -2.60
N GLY A 234 -4.74 15.33 -2.74
CA GLY A 234 -5.34 15.01 -4.03
C GLY A 234 -5.75 16.26 -4.84
N PRO A 235 -6.48 17.23 -4.27
CA PRO A 235 -6.78 18.49 -4.95
C PRO A 235 -5.53 19.27 -5.38
N ALA A 236 -4.49 19.32 -4.54
CA ALA A 236 -3.26 20.05 -4.86
C ALA A 236 -2.45 19.36 -5.97
N CYS A 237 -2.40 18.03 -5.99
CA CYS A 237 -1.82 17.23 -7.07
C CYS A 237 -2.55 17.49 -8.41
N LEU A 238 -3.89 17.45 -8.40
CA LEU A 238 -4.71 17.78 -9.59
C LEU A 238 -4.48 19.22 -10.06
N ALA A 239 -4.45 20.18 -9.15
CA ALA A 239 -4.22 21.60 -9.49
C ALA A 239 -2.83 21.84 -10.09
N ALA A 240 -1.82 21.11 -9.60
CA ALA A 240 -0.45 21.22 -10.09
C ALA A 240 -0.20 20.42 -11.38
N ASN A 241 -1.10 19.51 -11.75
CA ASN A 241 -0.90 18.51 -12.82
C ASN A 241 0.38 17.68 -12.65
N THR A 242 0.85 17.53 -11.41
CA THR A 242 2.05 16.76 -11.09
C THR A 242 1.99 16.24 -9.66
N GLY A 243 2.63 15.10 -9.43
CA GLY A 243 2.85 14.55 -8.10
C GLY A 243 3.63 13.23 -8.16
N ASP A 244 4.20 12.81 -7.05
CA ASP A 244 4.88 11.52 -6.90
C ASP A 244 3.87 10.40 -6.52
N CYS A 245 4.37 9.30 -5.94
CA CYS A 245 3.61 8.06 -5.73
C CYS A 245 2.38 8.22 -4.83
N ASP A 246 2.53 8.88 -3.68
CA ASP A 246 1.45 9.06 -2.73
C ASP A 246 0.53 10.23 -3.14
N GLU A 247 1.06 11.30 -3.73
CA GLU A 247 0.28 12.43 -4.25
C GLU A 247 -0.70 12.01 -5.35
N GLN A 248 -0.26 11.17 -6.29
CA GLN A 248 -1.16 10.64 -7.32
C GLN A 248 -2.15 9.63 -6.74
N THR A 249 -1.75 8.83 -5.75
CA THR A 249 -2.68 7.97 -5.00
C THR A 249 -3.73 8.79 -4.25
N ASN A 250 -3.36 9.94 -3.67
CA ASN A 250 -4.26 10.89 -3.02
C ASN A 250 -5.28 11.45 -4.00
N ALA A 251 -4.84 11.85 -5.20
CA ALA A 251 -5.72 12.35 -6.25
C ALA A 251 -6.70 11.27 -6.72
N PHE A 252 -6.20 10.04 -6.93
CA PHE A 252 -7.00 8.88 -7.33
C PHE A 252 -8.12 8.62 -6.31
N PHE A 253 -7.77 8.46 -5.04
CA PHE A 253 -8.76 8.25 -3.99
C PHE A 253 -9.71 9.44 -3.81
N SER A 254 -9.24 10.67 -3.96
CA SER A 254 -10.11 11.85 -3.86
C SER A 254 -11.22 11.80 -4.90
N ILE A 255 -10.90 11.45 -6.15
CA ILE A 255 -11.88 11.31 -7.23
C ILE A 255 -12.81 10.11 -6.98
N LEU A 256 -12.27 8.95 -6.62
CA LEU A 256 -13.06 7.74 -6.32
C LEU A 256 -14.12 7.98 -5.23
N ARG A 257 -13.73 8.68 -4.16
CA ARG A 257 -14.61 8.94 -3.01
C ARG A 257 -15.71 9.96 -3.29
N THR A 258 -15.67 10.68 -4.42
CA THR A 258 -16.83 11.46 -4.91
C THR A 258 -18.05 10.59 -5.24
N ARG A 259 -17.82 9.28 -5.46
CA ARG A 259 -18.84 8.26 -5.75
C ARG A 259 -18.87 7.15 -4.69
N GLY A 260 -18.21 7.36 -3.55
CA GLY A 260 -18.19 6.42 -2.44
C GLY A 260 -17.39 5.14 -2.68
N VAL A 261 -16.59 5.04 -3.75
CA VAL A 261 -15.68 3.90 -3.98
C VAL A 261 -14.58 3.95 -2.92
N PRO A 262 -14.48 2.93 -2.04
CA PRO A 262 -13.51 2.95 -0.97
C PRO A 262 -12.11 2.61 -1.49
N GLY A 263 -11.11 3.32 -0.98
CA GLY A 263 -9.71 3.05 -1.25
C GLY A 263 -8.82 3.45 -0.08
N TRP A 264 -7.78 2.65 0.15
CA TRP A 264 -6.85 2.76 1.29
C TRP A 264 -5.42 2.47 0.83
N TYR A 265 -4.45 3.02 1.55
CA TYR A 265 -3.06 2.93 1.15
C TYR A 265 -2.49 1.52 1.31
N ALA A 266 -1.51 1.23 0.47
CA ALA A 266 -0.49 0.23 0.72
C ALA A 266 0.87 0.91 0.55
N PHE A 267 1.80 0.51 1.39
CA PHE A 267 3.13 1.06 1.42
C PHE A 267 4.19 -0.04 1.40
N GLY A 268 5.38 0.36 0.96
CA GLY A 268 6.57 -0.46 1.01
C GLY A 268 7.63 0.06 0.07
N VAL A 269 8.19 -0.85 -0.72
CA VAL A 269 9.30 -0.55 -1.62
C VAL A 269 8.97 -1.08 -2.99
N LEU A 270 9.14 -0.24 -4.00
CA LEU A 270 8.99 -0.64 -5.38
C LEU A 270 10.35 -0.75 -6.04
N GLY A 271 10.64 -1.91 -6.62
CA GLY A 271 11.85 -2.16 -7.39
C GLY A 271 11.60 -1.99 -8.88
N ASP A 272 12.67 -1.79 -9.64
CA ASP A 272 12.59 -1.85 -11.09
C ASP A 272 12.36 -3.30 -11.57
N PRO A 273 11.90 -3.49 -12.82
CA PRO A 273 11.62 -4.82 -13.38
C PRO A 273 12.80 -5.80 -13.45
N PHE A 274 14.02 -5.32 -13.24
CA PHE A 274 15.27 -6.09 -13.26
C PHE A 274 15.90 -6.26 -11.87
N PHE A 275 15.25 -5.75 -10.81
CA PHE A 275 15.73 -5.83 -9.43
C PHE A 275 17.15 -5.26 -9.28
N SER A 276 17.44 -4.15 -9.96
CA SER A 276 18.72 -3.47 -9.88
C SER A 276 18.82 -2.64 -8.60
N ASN A 277 20.05 -2.36 -8.17
CA ASN A 277 20.30 -1.60 -6.94
C ASN A 277 19.96 -0.10 -7.06
N GLU A 278 19.71 0.41 -8.27
CA GLU A 278 19.34 1.82 -8.51
C GLU A 278 17.83 2.02 -8.67
N GLY A 279 17.07 0.93 -8.73
CA GLY A 279 15.64 0.97 -9.07
C GLY A 279 14.69 0.83 -7.90
N TRP A 280 15.18 0.69 -6.67
CA TRP A 280 14.33 0.55 -5.48
C TRP A 280 14.08 1.89 -4.79
N GLU A 281 12.82 2.23 -4.62
CA GLU A 281 12.39 3.42 -3.89
C GLU A 281 11.27 3.11 -2.89
N ALA A 282 11.21 3.89 -1.81
CA ALA A 282 10.04 3.88 -0.96
C ALA A 282 8.83 4.31 -1.81
N HIS A 283 7.74 3.56 -1.71
CA HIS A 283 6.63 3.73 -2.63
C HIS A 283 5.29 3.56 -1.93
N ALA A 284 4.32 4.35 -2.36
CA ALA A 284 2.94 4.29 -1.93
C ALA A 284 2.03 3.99 -3.13
N TRP A 285 1.04 3.13 -2.91
CA TRP A 285 -0.01 2.83 -3.87
C TRP A 285 -1.31 2.54 -3.12
N GLY A 286 -2.33 2.07 -3.83
CA GLY A 286 -3.66 1.87 -3.27
C GLY A 286 -4.17 0.44 -3.34
N TYR A 287 -5.12 0.14 -2.47
CA TYR A 287 -6.15 -0.87 -2.71
C TYR A 287 -7.49 -0.18 -2.90
N ILE A 288 -8.35 -0.77 -3.72
CA ILE A 288 -9.75 -0.36 -3.87
C ILE A 288 -10.68 -1.56 -3.77
N GLN A 289 -11.91 -1.33 -3.32
CA GLN A 289 -12.99 -2.31 -3.45
C GLN A 289 -13.87 -1.97 -4.65
N LEU A 290 -14.13 -2.95 -5.50
CA LEU A 290 -15.08 -2.81 -6.60
C LEU A 290 -16.15 -3.92 -6.54
N PRO A 291 -17.44 -3.58 -6.66
CA PRO A 291 -18.52 -4.56 -6.66
C PRO A 291 -18.63 -5.23 -8.03
N LEU A 292 -18.86 -6.53 -8.04
CA LEU A 292 -19.34 -7.26 -9.21
C LEU A 292 -20.88 -7.15 -9.28
N ALA A 293 -21.45 -7.24 -10.48
CA ALA A 293 -22.89 -7.09 -10.71
C ALA A 293 -23.69 -8.24 -10.10
N ASP A 294 -24.84 -7.96 -9.49
CA ASP A 294 -25.71 -8.97 -8.88
C ASP A 294 -26.00 -10.14 -9.84
N SER A 295 -26.35 -9.84 -11.09
CA SER A 295 -26.63 -10.86 -12.11
C SER A 295 -25.44 -11.78 -12.37
N TRP A 296 -24.22 -11.24 -12.48
CA TRP A 296 -23.01 -12.01 -12.70
C TRP A 296 -22.73 -12.96 -11.53
N CYS A 297 -22.97 -12.48 -10.30
CA CYS A 297 -22.80 -13.24 -9.07
C CYS A 297 -23.83 -14.36 -8.95
N GLU A 298 -25.11 -14.05 -9.17
CA GLU A 298 -26.22 -14.98 -9.07
C GLU A 298 -26.11 -16.11 -10.10
N GLU A 299 -25.73 -15.80 -11.34
CA GLU A 299 -25.44 -16.79 -12.40
C GLU A 299 -24.34 -17.79 -12.01
N ARG A 300 -23.46 -17.40 -11.07
CA ARG A 300 -22.34 -18.19 -10.57
C ARG A 300 -22.58 -18.74 -9.17
N ASN A 301 -23.81 -18.63 -8.65
CA ASN A 301 -24.17 -19.03 -7.28
C ASN A 301 -23.30 -18.35 -6.21
N ILE A 302 -22.79 -17.14 -6.45
CA ILE A 302 -21.96 -16.41 -5.50
C ILE A 302 -22.84 -15.63 -4.52
N VAL A 303 -22.54 -15.73 -3.23
CA VAL A 303 -23.18 -14.93 -2.19
C VAL A 303 -22.85 -13.46 -2.44
N LEU A 304 -23.88 -12.63 -2.67
CA LEU A 304 -23.74 -11.20 -3.01
C LEU A 304 -22.83 -10.44 -2.03
N GLN A 305 -22.89 -10.74 -0.73
CA GLN A 305 -22.04 -10.11 0.27
C GLN A 305 -20.54 -10.35 0.05
N THR A 306 -20.15 -11.42 -0.64
CA THR A 306 -18.76 -11.74 -1.01
C THR A 306 -18.42 -11.39 -2.45
N CYS A 307 -19.38 -10.86 -3.22
CA CYS A 307 -19.22 -10.65 -4.65
C CYS A 307 -18.58 -9.30 -4.99
N PHE A 308 -17.29 -9.19 -4.67
CA PHE A 308 -16.47 -8.02 -4.92
C PHE A 308 -14.99 -8.41 -5.08
N VAL A 309 -14.19 -7.46 -5.56
CA VAL A 309 -12.73 -7.57 -5.54
C VAL A 309 -12.13 -6.53 -4.58
N GLU A 310 -11.06 -6.88 -3.88
CA GLU A 310 -10.18 -5.93 -3.18
C GLU A 310 -8.81 -6.01 -3.86
N ALA A 311 -8.47 -4.97 -4.63
CA ALA A 311 -7.42 -5.09 -5.63
C ALA A 311 -6.41 -3.95 -5.53
N GLN A 312 -5.14 -4.29 -5.78
CA GLN A 312 -4.05 -3.31 -5.82
C GLN A 312 -4.14 -2.41 -7.05
N VAL A 313 -3.90 -1.12 -6.86
CA VAL A 313 -3.81 -0.12 -7.91
C VAL A 313 -2.58 0.75 -7.66
N ASP A 314 -1.64 0.73 -8.60
CA ASP A 314 -0.50 1.65 -8.64
C ASP A 314 -0.64 2.54 -9.88
N VAL A 315 -1.09 3.77 -9.63
CA VAL A 315 -1.37 4.78 -10.64
C VAL A 315 -0.10 5.29 -11.30
N VAL A 316 1.05 5.28 -10.63
CA VAL A 316 2.28 5.79 -11.23
C VAL A 316 2.90 4.75 -12.16
N ASN A 317 2.88 3.49 -11.74
CA ASN A 317 3.56 2.39 -12.45
C ASN A 317 2.64 1.58 -13.37
N ASN A 318 1.45 2.10 -13.63
CA ASN A 318 0.49 1.50 -14.54
C ASN A 318 0.07 0.06 -14.13
N LYS A 319 -0.01 -0.21 -12.82
CA LYS A 319 -0.49 -1.50 -12.31
C LYS A 319 -1.95 -1.36 -11.94
N TRP A 320 -2.82 -1.64 -12.90
CA TRP A 320 -4.27 -1.67 -12.69
C TRP A 320 -4.69 -3.06 -12.22
N LEU A 321 -5.22 -3.15 -11.00
CA LEU A 321 -5.75 -4.38 -10.40
C LEU A 321 -4.76 -5.57 -10.52
N LEU A 322 -3.48 -5.28 -10.28
CA LEU A 322 -2.37 -6.19 -10.52
C LEU A 322 -1.34 -6.10 -9.40
N SER A 323 -1.09 -7.23 -8.74
CA SER A 323 0.06 -7.41 -7.86
C SER A 323 1.24 -8.01 -8.64
N THR A 324 2.45 -7.56 -8.34
CA THR A 324 3.68 -7.98 -9.02
C THR A 324 4.82 -8.18 -8.01
N PRO A 325 5.75 -9.14 -8.25
CA PRO A 325 6.92 -9.35 -7.38
C PRO A 325 7.88 -8.15 -7.23
N THR A 326 7.75 -7.12 -8.07
CA THR A 326 8.52 -5.86 -7.94
C THR A 326 8.00 -4.95 -6.83
N ALA A 327 6.81 -5.21 -6.28
CA ALA A 327 6.24 -4.46 -5.17
C ALA A 327 6.42 -5.25 -3.87
N TYR A 328 7.39 -4.84 -3.06
CA TYR A 328 7.53 -5.31 -1.69
C TYR A 328 6.59 -4.52 -0.80
N LEU A 329 5.69 -5.20 -0.11
CA LEU A 329 4.68 -4.60 0.76
C LEU A 329 5.11 -4.76 2.22
N ASP A 330 5.24 -3.64 2.95
CA ASP A 330 5.50 -3.67 4.40
C ASP A 330 4.27 -3.32 5.24
N TRP A 331 3.30 -2.59 4.68
CA TRP A 331 2.07 -2.25 5.38
C TRP A 331 0.87 -2.04 4.43
N ILE A 332 -0.29 -2.57 4.82
CA ILE A 332 -1.60 -2.23 4.22
C ILE A 332 -2.33 -1.42 5.27
N GLU A 333 -2.87 -0.27 4.86
CA GLU A 333 -3.58 0.61 5.78
C GLU A 333 -4.75 -0.13 6.45
N GLU A 334 -4.77 -0.01 7.78
CA GLU A 334 -5.90 -0.40 8.60
C GLU A 334 -6.74 0.83 8.91
N ALA A 335 -8.05 0.63 9.01
CA ALA A 335 -8.97 1.75 9.20
C ALA A 335 -8.81 2.34 10.61
N ASP A 336 -8.37 3.59 10.69
CA ASP A 336 -8.32 4.36 11.92
C ASP A 336 -9.07 5.70 11.75
N ALA A 337 -9.84 6.11 12.76
CA ALA A 337 -10.72 7.27 12.63
C ALA A 337 -9.98 8.62 12.43
N SER A 338 -8.66 8.65 12.63
CA SER A 338 -7.83 9.85 12.58
C SER A 338 -6.92 9.96 11.35
N GLY A 339 -6.68 8.86 10.62
CA GLY A 339 -5.53 8.72 9.72
C GLY A 339 -4.17 8.75 10.46
N GLY A 340 -4.18 8.50 11.77
CA GLY A 340 -3.00 8.57 12.62
C GLY A 340 -2.00 7.46 12.30
N MET A 341 -2.47 6.31 11.79
CA MET A 341 -1.58 5.24 11.35
C MET A 341 -0.79 5.66 10.10
N VAL A 342 -1.40 6.40 9.17
CA VAL A 342 -0.67 6.94 8.03
C VAL A 342 0.40 7.94 8.49
N TYR A 343 0.08 8.81 9.46
CA TYR A 343 1.06 9.69 10.08
C TYR A 343 2.25 8.89 10.66
N ASP A 344 1.97 7.88 11.48
CA ASP A 344 3.00 7.07 12.12
C ASP A 344 3.86 6.31 11.10
N TYR A 345 3.32 5.93 9.93
CA TYR A 345 4.09 5.31 8.86
C TYR A 345 5.15 6.25 8.29
N TYR A 346 4.79 7.52 8.04
CA TYR A 346 5.73 8.54 7.56
C TYR A 346 6.73 9.00 8.63
N HIS A 347 6.47 8.71 9.91
CA HIS A 347 7.31 9.14 11.04
C HIS A 347 7.84 7.94 11.85
N PRO A 348 8.59 7.00 11.23
CA PRO A 348 9.03 5.79 11.89
C PRO A 348 10.18 6.01 12.89
N VAL A 349 10.72 7.23 12.96
CA VAL A 349 11.95 7.56 13.70
C VAL A 349 11.66 8.56 14.81
N ARG A 350 12.26 8.32 15.97
CA ARG A 350 12.32 9.28 17.07
C ARG A 350 13.77 9.50 17.48
N SER A 351 14.16 10.76 17.59
CA SER A 351 15.51 11.16 18.01
C SER A 351 15.47 11.85 19.37
N ILE A 352 16.50 11.59 20.17
CA ILE A 352 16.78 12.29 21.43
C ILE A 352 18.20 12.82 21.30
N SER A 353 18.38 14.13 21.48
CA SER A 353 19.70 14.77 21.47
C SER A 353 19.94 15.48 22.80
N TYR A 354 21.08 15.20 23.43
CA TYR A 354 21.50 15.86 24.67
C TYR A 354 22.58 16.91 24.35
N GLY A 355 22.27 18.20 24.55
CA GLY A 355 23.20 19.32 24.34
C GLY A 355 22.94 20.16 23.08
N GLN A 356 23.93 20.94 22.63
CA GLN A 356 23.84 21.81 21.43
C GLN A 356 24.22 21.09 20.12
N GLY A 357 24.02 19.77 20.05
CA GLY A 357 24.28 19.00 18.83
C GLY A 357 23.28 19.31 17.71
N GLU A 358 23.71 19.16 16.46
CA GLU A 358 22.80 19.20 15.30
C GLU A 358 21.84 18.01 15.31
N ALA A 359 20.72 18.14 14.59
CA ALA A 359 19.76 17.05 14.43
C ALA A 359 20.43 15.87 13.71
N ILE A 360 20.11 14.65 14.12
CA ILE A 360 20.66 13.43 13.51
C ILE A 360 20.05 13.27 12.12
N GLU A 361 20.90 13.27 11.10
CA GLU A 361 20.50 13.02 9.71
C GLU A 361 20.36 11.52 9.47
N ARG A 362 19.29 11.14 8.76
CA ARG A 362 19.02 9.75 8.37
C ARG A 362 19.02 9.63 6.85
N LEU A 363 19.83 8.69 6.36
CA LEU A 363 19.81 8.23 4.99
C LEU A 363 19.25 6.81 4.94
N ARG A 364 18.30 6.57 4.04
CA ARG A 364 17.70 5.24 3.80
C ARG A 364 17.86 4.92 2.32
N SER A 365 18.30 3.71 2.03
CA SER A 365 18.34 3.14 0.69
C SER A 365 17.81 1.72 0.71
N PHE A 366 17.49 1.21 -0.46
CA PHE A 366 17.02 -0.15 -0.67
C PHE A 366 17.83 -0.76 -1.79
N GLU A 367 18.20 -2.02 -1.63
CA GLU A 367 18.96 -2.73 -2.65
C GLU A 367 18.66 -4.22 -2.61
N THR A 368 19.05 -4.91 -3.68
CA THR A 368 18.98 -6.37 -3.75
C THR A 368 20.35 -6.94 -3.39
N LEU A 369 20.43 -7.69 -2.29
CA LEU A 369 21.71 -8.19 -1.75
C LEU A 369 22.20 -9.48 -2.44
N ASP A 370 21.28 -10.33 -2.87
CA ASP A 370 21.55 -11.64 -3.46
C ASP A 370 20.96 -11.77 -4.87
N ALA A 371 21.29 -12.85 -5.59
CA ALA A 371 20.63 -13.15 -6.86
C ALA A 371 19.12 -13.39 -6.66
N VAL A 372 18.31 -12.81 -7.55
CA VAL A 372 16.86 -13.03 -7.56
C VAL A 372 16.53 -14.35 -8.26
N GLU A 373 15.80 -15.22 -7.57
CA GLU A 373 15.26 -16.45 -8.15
C GLU A 373 13.92 -16.17 -8.84
N LEU A 374 13.94 -16.13 -10.18
CA LEU A 374 12.75 -15.89 -10.99
C LEU A 374 12.19 -17.19 -11.56
N ASN A 375 10.95 -17.52 -11.21
CA ASN A 375 10.19 -18.64 -11.75
C ASN A 375 9.01 -18.11 -12.60
N GLY A 376 8.67 -18.81 -13.69
CA GLY A 376 7.53 -18.44 -14.55
C GLY A 376 7.82 -17.39 -15.64
N GLY A 377 9.04 -16.84 -15.68
CA GLY A 377 9.51 -15.89 -16.69
C GLY A 377 9.02 -14.44 -16.46
N SER A 378 9.33 -13.54 -17.40
CA SER A 378 8.92 -12.13 -17.34
C SER A 378 7.70 -11.85 -18.23
N TYR A 379 6.95 -10.79 -17.90
CA TYR A 379 5.83 -10.28 -18.68
C TYR A 379 5.85 -8.75 -18.70
N LYS A 380 5.13 -8.16 -19.66
CA LYS A 380 4.99 -6.71 -19.78
C LYS A 380 3.68 -6.24 -19.17
N VAL A 381 3.76 -5.20 -18.34
CA VAL A 381 2.58 -4.43 -17.91
C VAL A 381 2.27 -3.40 -19.00
N LYS A 382 1.07 -3.45 -19.58
CA LYS A 382 0.68 -2.62 -20.75
C LYS A 382 0.01 -1.32 -20.32
N LYS A 383 0.45 -0.17 -20.85
CA LYS A 383 -0.02 1.21 -20.50
C LYS A 383 -1.13 1.77 -21.38
N TYR A 384 -1.98 0.92 -21.95
CA TYR A 384 -3.03 1.40 -22.84
C TYR A 384 -4.31 1.66 -22.06
N ALA A 385 -4.92 2.83 -22.31
CA ALA A 385 -6.27 3.13 -21.86
C ALA A 385 -7.25 2.05 -22.33
N GLU A 386 -8.29 1.80 -21.54
CA GLU A 386 -9.31 0.81 -21.87
C GLU A 386 -10.37 1.39 -22.81
N ALA A 387 -10.85 0.57 -23.74
CA ALA A 387 -12.12 0.84 -24.42
C ALA A 387 -13.23 0.33 -23.50
N LEU A 388 -13.84 1.27 -22.75
CA LEU A 388 -14.87 1.00 -21.74
C LEU A 388 -16.26 0.75 -22.34
#